data_AF-A0A8G2EWY2-F1
#
_entry.id   AF-A0A8G2EWY2-F1
#
_cell.length_a   1.000
_cell.length_b   1.000
_cell.length_c   1.000
_cell.angle_alpha   90.00
_cell.angle_beta   90.00
_cell.angle_gamma   90.00
#
_symmetry.space_group_name_H-M   'P 1'
#
loop_
_entity.id
_entity.type
_entity.pdbx_description
1 polymer ?
#
loop_
_entity_poly.entity_id
_entity_poly.type
_entity_poly.pdbx_seq_one_letter_code
_entity_poly.pdbx_strand_id
1 'polypeptide(L)' 'MGSFSIWHWLVVLAVVLLLFGGKGKISSLMGDFGKGLKNFKQGMKSEEDEAEQANKSVANESDEQQDVNKNTNQTVKS' A
#
# COMPACT_ATOMS: atom_id res chain seq x y z
N MET A 1 -22.70 -30.99 -17.08
CA MET A 1 -23.29 -29.65 -16.86
C MET A 1 -22.18 -28.73 -16.36
N GLY A 2 -21.25 -28.38 -17.26
CA GLY A 2 -20.03 -27.64 -16.93
C GLY A 2 -20.39 -26.19 -16.66
N SER A 3 -20.42 -25.84 -15.38
CA SER A 3 -20.55 -24.49 -14.85
C SER A 3 -19.72 -23.50 -15.66
N PHE A 4 -20.44 -22.62 -16.38
CA PHE A 4 -20.01 -21.34 -16.93
C PHE A 4 -18.49 -21.14 -17.01
N SER A 5 -17.91 -21.48 -18.18
CA SER A 5 -16.50 -21.35 -18.53
C SER A 5 -15.85 -20.07 -17.98
N ILE A 6 -14.55 -20.13 -17.68
CA ILE A 6 -13.67 -18.97 -17.37
C ILE A 6 -13.97 -17.75 -18.26
N TRP A 7 -14.33 -17.98 -19.52
CA TRP A 7 -14.75 -16.96 -20.47
C TRP A 7 -15.97 -16.12 -20.04
N HIS A 8 -16.96 -16.72 -19.40
CA HIS A 8 -18.10 -16.00 -18.84
C HIS A 8 -17.66 -15.05 -17.72
N TRP A 9 -16.80 -15.54 -16.82
CA TRP A 9 -16.26 -14.73 -15.73
C TRP A 9 -15.44 -13.54 -16.21
N LEU A 10 -14.67 -13.68 -17.30
CA LEU A 10 -13.96 -12.55 -17.92
C LEU A 10 -14.93 -11.47 -18.43
N VAL A 11 -16.02 -11.87 -19.11
CA VAL A 11 -17.02 -10.94 -19.63
C VAL A 11 -17.77 -10.24 -18.49
N VAL A 12 -18.14 -10.97 -17.44
CA VAL A 12 -18.81 -10.40 -16.26
C VAL A 12 -17.90 -9.39 -15.55
N LEU A 13 -16.61 -9.73 -15.37
CA LEU A 13 -15.64 -8.82 -14.74
C LEU A 13 -15.51 -7.52 -15.53
N ALA A 14 -15.46 -7.59 -16.86
CA ALA A 14 -15.36 -6.42 -17.73
C ALA A 14 -16.59 -5.50 -17.58
N VAL A 15 -17.80 -6.06 -17.54
CA VAL A 15 -19.04 -5.28 -17.36
C VAL A 15 -19.09 -4.62 -15.98
N VAL A 16 -18.72 -5.35 -14.92
CA VAL A 16 -18.68 -4.81 -13.56
C VAL A 16 -17.67 -3.65 -13.47
N LEU A 17 -16.48 -3.82 -14.05
CA LEU A 17 -15.49 -2.74 -14.10
C LEU A 17 -15.95 -1.54 -14.93
N LEU A 18 -16.73 -1.72 -16.00
CA LEU A 18 -17.26 -0.59 -16.76
C LEU A 18 -18.33 0.18 -15.98
N LEU A 19 -19.22 -0.53 -15.29
CA LEU A 19 -20.30 0.07 -14.48
C LEU A 19 -19.79 0.74 -13.20
N PHE A 20 -18.82 0.11 -12.52
CA PHE A 20 -18.32 0.55 -11.22
C PHE A 20 -16.94 1.25 -11.29
N GLY A 21 -16.19 1.10 -12.38
CA GLY A 21 -14.82 1.65 -12.53
C GLY A 21 -14.76 3.11 -12.94
N GLY A 22 -15.82 3.68 -13.53
CA GLY A 22 -15.84 5.08 -13.97
C GLY A 22 -15.96 6.14 -12.86
N LYS A 23 -16.07 5.75 -11.58
CA LYS A 23 -16.44 6.68 -10.48
C LYS A 23 -15.53 6.61 -9.23
N GLY A 24 -14.35 5.99 -9.33
CA GLY A 24 -13.33 5.99 -8.27
C GLY A 24 -13.68 5.24 -6.97
N LYS A 25 -14.94 4.85 -6.77
CA LYS A 25 -15.41 4.13 -5.58
C LYS A 25 -14.68 2.80 -5.37
N ILE A 26 -14.37 2.11 -6.46
CA ILE A 26 -13.63 0.84 -6.42
C ILE A 26 -12.20 1.03 -5.90
N SER A 27 -11.56 2.19 -6.12
CA SER A 27 -10.19 2.44 -5.70
C SER A 27 -10.06 2.64 -4.19
N SER A 28 -10.99 3.41 -3.58
CA SER A 28 -11.01 3.58 -2.12
C SER A 28 -11.32 2.26 -1.41
N LEU A 29 -12.33 1.52 -1.89
CA LEU A 29 -12.70 0.22 -1.34
C LEU A 29 -11.56 -0.80 -1.52
N MET A 30 -11.00 -0.94 -2.73
CA MET A 30 -9.87 -1.84 -2.98
C MET A 30 -8.63 -1.45 -2.15
N GLY A 31 -8.39 -0.16 -1.93
CA GLY A 31 -7.31 0.33 -1.07
C GLY A 31 -7.48 -0.10 0.39
N ASP A 32 -8.69 0.03 0.94
CA ASP A 32 -8.98 -0.37 2.32
C ASP A 32 -8.97 -1.90 2.49
N PHE A 33 -9.51 -2.64 1.51
CA PHE A 33 -9.39 -4.10 1.45
C PHE A 33 -7.94 -4.57 1.30
N GLY A 34 -7.14 -3.89 0.47
CA GLY A 34 -5.73 -4.18 0.27
C GLY A 34 -4.88 -3.93 1.52
N LYS A 35 -5.16 -2.86 2.26
CA LYS A 35 -4.53 -2.59 3.57
C LYS A 35 -4.91 -3.66 4.60
N GLY A 36 -6.17 -4.05 4.67
CA GLY A 36 -6.64 -5.12 5.55
C GLY A 36 -5.96 -6.46 5.27
N LEU A 37 -5.86 -6.84 3.99
CA LEU A 37 -5.19 -8.08 3.57
C LEU A 37 -3.68 -8.03 3.77
N LYS A 38 -3.04 -6.87 3.52
CA LYS A 38 -1.60 -6.65 3.79
C LYS A 38 -1.29 -6.80 5.27
N ASN A 39 -2.09 -6.19 6.15
CA ASN A 39 -1.91 -6.28 7.60
C ASN A 39 -2.18 -7.70 8.11
N PHE A 40 -3.16 -8.40 7.54
CA PHE A 40 -3.41 -9.80 7.84
C PHE A 40 -2.23 -10.69 7.42
N LYS A 41 -1.70 -10.49 6.20
CA LYS A 41 -0.53 -11.22 5.73
C LYS A 41 0.72 -10.90 6.54
N GLN A 42 0.95 -9.63 6.88
CA GLN A 42 2.07 -9.20 7.72
C GLN A 42 1.94 -9.79 9.13
N GLY A 43 0.75 -9.81 9.73
CA GLY A 43 0.52 -10.41 11.05
C GLY A 43 0.80 -11.91 11.05
N MET A 44 0.30 -12.65 10.05
CA MET A 44 0.60 -14.08 9.91
C MET A 44 2.07 -14.35 9.60
N LYS A 45 2.71 -13.47 8.81
CA LYS A 45 4.13 -13.58 8.49
C LYS A 45 5.01 -13.13 9.65
N SER A 46 4.55 -12.25 10.54
CA SER A 46 5.26 -11.88 11.77
C SER A 46 5.31 -13.06 12.74
N GLU A 47 4.23 -13.84 12.86
CA GLU A 47 4.26 -15.08 13.65
C GLU A 47 5.25 -16.13 13.08
N GLU A 48 5.60 -16.05 11.79
CA GLU A 48 6.54 -16.95 11.11
C GLU A 48 7.96 -16.34 10.93
N ASP A 49 8.08 -15.01 10.83
CA ASP A 49 9.30 -14.22 10.56
C ASP A 49 9.75 -13.32 11.74
N GLU A 50 9.20 -13.45 12.95
CA GLU A 50 9.72 -12.75 14.14
C GLU A 50 11.19 -13.10 14.45
N ALA A 51 11.77 -14.07 13.72
CA ALA A 51 13.19 -14.37 13.70
C ALA A 51 14.03 -13.56 12.67
N GLU A 52 13.46 -12.89 11.66
CA GLU A 52 14.24 -12.31 10.54
C GLU A 52 14.04 -10.81 10.24
N GLN A 53 12.99 -10.14 10.70
CA GLN A 53 12.69 -8.75 10.30
C GLN A 53 13.25 -7.61 11.18
N ALA A 54 14.14 -7.90 12.13
CA ALA A 54 14.91 -6.86 12.83
C ALA A 54 15.99 -6.18 11.93
N ASN A 55 16.17 -6.64 10.67
CA ASN A 55 17.25 -6.17 9.78
C ASN A 55 16.77 -5.29 8.59
N LYS A 56 15.50 -4.89 8.51
CA LYS A 56 14.99 -4.07 7.38
C LYS A 56 14.48 -2.68 7.78
N SER A 57 14.87 -2.18 8.94
CA SER A 57 14.62 -0.80 9.40
C SER A 57 15.85 0.12 9.29
N VAL A 58 16.97 -0.36 8.72
CA VAL A 58 18.22 0.43 8.57
C VAL A 58 18.50 0.83 7.10
N ALA A 59 17.63 0.49 6.15
CA ALA A 59 17.85 0.80 4.71
C ALA A 59 16.87 1.82 4.14
N ASN A 60 16.51 2.86 4.90
CA ASN A 60 15.81 4.02 4.36
C ASN A 60 16.44 5.33 4.87
N GLU A 61 17.77 5.37 4.90
CA GLU A 61 18.58 6.59 4.83
C GLU A 61 19.27 6.59 3.47
N SER A 62 18.67 7.23 2.46
CA SER A 62 19.32 7.85 1.29
C SER A 62 18.24 8.48 0.38
N ASP A 63 18.37 9.79 0.14
CA ASP A 63 17.75 10.62 -0.92
C ASP A 63 16.29 11.08 -0.68
N GLU A 64 15.90 12.37 -0.65
CA GLU A 64 16.58 13.66 -0.88
C GLU A 64 15.65 14.81 -0.41
N GLN A 65 16.19 16.02 -0.35
CA GLN A 65 15.83 17.18 0.48
C GLN A 65 14.70 18.09 -0.06
N GLN A 66 14.00 18.79 0.85
CA GLN A 66 13.54 20.17 0.64
C GLN A 66 13.32 20.86 2.01
N ASP A 67 14.30 21.63 2.47
CA ASP A 67 14.28 23.11 2.49
C ASP A 67 13.01 23.72 3.11
N VAL A 68 13.06 24.02 4.43
CA VAL A 68 12.55 25.24 5.09
C VAL A 68 12.99 25.16 6.56
N ASN A 69 14.03 25.91 6.97
CA ASN A 69 14.11 26.66 8.24
C ASN A 69 15.53 27.22 8.43
N LYS A 70 15.88 28.24 7.64
CA LYS A 70 16.88 29.24 8.07
C LYS A 70 16.17 30.23 8.98
N ASN A 71 16.25 30.04 10.29
CA ASN A 71 15.95 31.14 11.21
C ASN A 71 16.83 31.09 12.47
N THR A 72 17.64 32.14 12.60
CA THR A 72 17.93 32.87 13.84
C THR A 72 18.29 32.06 15.10
N ASN A 73 19.50 31.52 15.16
CA ASN A 73 20.20 31.45 16.46
C ASN A 73 21.74 31.38 16.38
N GLN A 74 22.36 32.33 15.66
CA GLN A 74 23.77 32.66 15.89
C GLN A 74 23.95 34.17 16.08
N THR A 75 23.34 34.67 17.16
CA THR A 75 23.72 35.95 17.78
C THR A 75 23.51 35.79 19.28
N VAL A 76 24.35 34.97 19.92
CA VAL A 76 24.76 35.11 21.32
C VAL A 76 25.87 34.08 21.56
N LYS A 77 27.05 34.57 21.96
CA LYS A 77 28.30 33.86 22.25
C LYS A 77 29.30 33.76 21.09
N SER A 78 29.85 34.92 20.73
CA SER A 78 31.26 35.22 21.01
C SER A 78 31.47 36.72 21.04
#